data_AF-A0A349BS18-F1
#
_entry.id   AF-A0A349BS18-F1
#
_cell.length_a   1.000
_cell.length_b   1.000
_cell.length_c   1.000
_cell.angle_alpha   90.00
_cell.angle_beta   90.00
_cell.angle_gamma   90.00
#
_symmetry.space_group_name_H-M   'P 1'
#
loop_
_entity.id
_entity.type
_entity.pdbx_description
1 polymer ?
#
loop_
_entity_poly.entity_id
_entity_poly.type
_entity_poly.pdbx_seq_one_letter_code
_entity_poly.pdbx_strand_id
1 'polypeptide(L)' 'MKIVGLTGGIGSGKSTVLKWLESKGIPCFESDRVGRVLLDQELKQAVISRFGDAMYSKGTLDRGKLASLVFNNP' A
#
# COMPACT_ATOMS: atom_id res chain seq x y z
N MET A 1 6.65 -14.48 -20.21
CA MET A 1 7.08 -13.44 -19.25
C MET A 1 7.12 -14.07 -17.86
N LYS A 2 8.19 -13.88 -17.08
CA LYS A 2 8.29 -14.42 -15.70
C LYS A 2 7.98 -13.29 -14.72
N ILE A 3 7.17 -13.58 -13.69
CA ILE A 3 6.86 -12.65 -12.59
C ILE A 3 7.64 -13.10 -11.37
N VAL A 4 8.34 -12.18 -10.72
CA VAL A 4 9.17 -12.43 -9.53
C VAL A 4 8.69 -11.53 -8.40
N GLY A 5 8.37 -12.12 -7.25
CA GLY A 5 8.01 -11.38 -6.04
C GLY A 5 9.24 -11.02 -5.22
N LEU A 6 9.45 -9.72 -4.99
CA LEU A 6 10.47 -9.22 -4.06
C LEU A 6 9.86 -9.00 -2.68
N THR A 7 10.34 -9.73 -1.67
CA THR A 7 9.86 -9.66 -0.28
C THR A 7 11.01 -9.41 0.69
N GLY A 8 10.70 -9.23 1.98
CA GLY A 8 11.66 -8.94 3.05
C GLY A 8 11.10 -8.00 4.11
N GLY A 9 11.76 -7.96 5.28
CA GLY A 9 11.35 -7.13 6.41
C GLY A 9 11.46 -5.61 6.17
N ILE A 10 10.90 -4.82 7.08
CA ILE A 10 11.06 -3.35 7.07
C ILE A 10 12.56 -3.03 7.18
N GLY A 11 13.05 -2.10 6.36
CA GLY A 11 14.46 -1.71 6.35
C GLY A 11 15.41 -2.67 5.60
N SER A 12 14.93 -3.78 5.03
CA SER A 12 15.78 -4.78 4.36
C SER A 12 16.31 -4.37 2.97
N GLY A 13 16.13 -3.11 2.54
CA GLY A 13 16.64 -2.61 1.26
C GLY A 13 15.82 -2.96 0.00
N LYS A 14 14.59 -3.48 0.13
CA LYS A 14 13.73 -3.83 -1.02
C LYS A 14 13.57 -2.70 -2.04
N SER A 15 13.29 -1.48 -1.58
CA SER A 15 13.13 -0.30 -2.45
C SER A 15 14.43 0.05 -3.19
N THR A 16 15.60 -0.23 -2.59
CA THR A 16 16.90 -0.07 -3.26
C THR A 16 17.07 -1.08 -4.38
N VAL A 17 16.70 -2.34 -4.14
CA VAL A 17 16.75 -3.40 -5.16
C VAL A 17 15.78 -3.10 -6.30
N LEU A 18 14.56 -2.64 -6.03
CA LEU A 18 13.59 -2.23 -7.06
C LEU A 18 14.16 -1.12 -7.95
N LYS A 19 14.69 -0.05 -7.36
CA LYS A 19 15.32 1.05 -8.12
C LYS A 19 16.49 0.56 -8.98
N TRP A 20 17.27 -0.39 -8.46
CA TRP A 20 18.36 -0.99 -9.24
C TRP A 20 17.82 -1.79 -10.44
N LEU A 21 16.77 -2.61 -10.27
CA LEU A 21 16.12 -3.33 -11.36
C LEU A 21 15.53 -2.37 -12.41
N GLU A 22 14.84 -1.33 -11.98
CA GLU A 22 14.30 -0.28 -12.85
C GLU A 22 15.42 0.39 -13.68
N SER A 23 16.57 0.68 -13.06
CA SER A 23 17.74 1.25 -13.75
C SER A 23 18.32 0.33 -14.83
N LYS A 24 18.02 -0.98 -14.77
CA LYS A 24 18.38 -1.98 -15.79
C LYS A 24 17.30 -2.17 -16.85
N GLY A 25 16.26 -1.35 -16.84
CA GLY A 25 15.12 -1.45 -17.78
C GLY A 25 14.16 -2.59 -17.45
N ILE A 26 14.24 -3.17 -16.24
CA ILE A 26 13.32 -4.21 -15.80
C ILE A 26 12.06 -3.54 -15.23
N PRO A 27 10.87 -3.80 -15.80
CA PRO A 27 9.63 -3.25 -15.26
C PRO A 27 9.39 -3.73 -13.83
N CYS A 28 9.15 -2.78 -12.93
CA CYS A 28 8.91 -3.05 -11.53
C CYS A 28 7.51 -2.59 -11.12
N PHE A 29 6.87 -3.36 -10.24
CA PHE A 29 5.58 -3.02 -9.64
C PHE A 29 5.73 -2.98 -8.11
N GLU A 30 5.51 -1.80 -7.52
CA GLU A 30 5.55 -1.62 -6.07
C GLU A 30 4.13 -1.68 -5.49
N SER A 31 3.79 -2.81 -4.86
CA SER A 31 2.45 -3.06 -4.30
C SER A 31 2.05 -2.04 -3.24
N ASP A 32 2.97 -1.68 -2.34
CA ASP A 32 2.68 -0.79 -1.21
C ASP A 32 2.30 0.62 -1.68
N ARG A 33 2.97 1.13 -2.72
CA ARG A 33 2.66 2.43 -3.32
C ARG A 33 1.33 2.41 -4.03
N VAL A 34 1.08 1.38 -4.84
CA VAL A 34 -0.19 1.27 -5.58
C VAL A 34 -1.36 1.10 -4.62
N GLY A 35 -1.23 0.25 -3.60
CA GLY A 35 -2.26 0.06 -2.57
C GLY A 35 -2.63 1.37 -1.86
N ARG A 36 -1.65 2.23 -1.55
CA ARG A 36 -1.92 3.55 -0.95
C ARG A 36 -2.77 4.46 -1.85
N VAL A 37 -2.49 4.47 -3.15
CA VAL A 37 -3.26 5.28 -4.11
C VAL A 37 -4.69 4.77 -4.22
N LEU A 38 -4.85 3.45 -4.37
CA LEU A 38 -6.17 2.83 -4.50
C LEU A 38 -7.06 3.07 -3.28
N LEU A 39 -6.49 3.10 -2.07
CA LEU A 39 -7.24 3.37 -0.84
C LEU A 39 -7.89 4.76 -0.84
N ASP A 40 -7.21 5.78 -1.35
CA ASP A 40 -7.74 7.14 -1.41
C ASP A 40 -8.66 7.38 -2.63
N GLN A 41 -8.67 6.45 -3.59
CA GLN A 41 -9.38 6.56 -4.87
C GLN A 41 -10.45 5.46 -4.99
N GLU A 42 -10.21 4.43 -5.78
CA GLU A 42 -11.19 3.42 -6.19
C GLU A 42 -11.76 2.63 -5.00
N LEU A 43 -10.96 2.43 -3.96
CA LEU A 43 -11.36 1.64 -2.79
C LEU A 43 -11.99 2.48 -1.68
N LYS A 44 -12.02 3.80 -1.82
CA LYS A 44 -12.48 4.70 -0.76
C LYS A 44 -13.88 4.35 -0.25
N GLN A 45 -14.83 4.14 -1.15
CA GLN A 45 -16.20 3.77 -0.77
C GLN A 45 -16.28 2.41 -0.10
N ALA A 46 -15.48 1.44 -0.53
CA ALA A 46 -15.41 0.12 0.11
C ALA A 46 -14.85 0.22 1.53
N VAL A 47 -13.81 1.04 1.74
CA VAL A 47 -13.25 1.29 3.07
C VAL A 47 -14.26 2.01 3.97
N ILE A 48 -14.96 3.04 3.47
CA ILE A 48 -16.01 3.74 4.22
C ILE A 48 -17.14 2.77 4.60
N SER A 49 -17.60 1.94 3.66
CA SER A 49 -18.65 0.96 3.91
C SER A 49 -18.26 -0.07 4.99
N ARG A 50 -16.98 -0.46 5.04
CA ARG A 50 -16.50 -1.51 5.96
C ARG A 50 -16.08 -0.98 7.34
N PHE A 51 -15.52 0.22 7.40
CA PHE A 51 -14.83 0.77 8.58
C PHE A 51 -15.36 2.14 9.03
N GLY A 52 -16.31 2.72 8.29
CA GLY A 52 -16.91 4.02 8.58
C GLY A 52 -16.19 5.19 7.89
N ASP A 53 -16.90 6.31 7.77
CA ASP A 53 -16.40 7.54 7.14
C ASP A 53 -15.29 8.21 7.96
N ALA A 54 -15.26 7.99 9.27
CA ALA A 54 -14.31 8.54 10.24
C ALA A 54 -12.86 8.12 9.97
N MET A 55 -12.66 7.14 9.09
CA MET A 55 -11.35 6.75 8.58
C MET A 55 -10.75 7.80 7.64
N TYR A 56 -11.54 8.70 7.06
CA TYR A 56 -11.07 9.73 6.14
C TYR A 56 -11.16 11.12 6.75
N SER A 57 -10.16 11.96 6.47
CA SER A 57 -10.17 13.38 6.80
C SER A 57 -9.75 14.20 5.59
N LYS A 58 -10.55 15.21 5.23
CA LYS A 58 -10.36 16.05 4.02
C LYS A 58 -10.15 15.24 2.74
N GLY A 59 -10.76 14.06 2.68
CA GLY A 59 -10.70 13.16 1.53
C GLY A 59 -9.53 12.17 1.52
N THR A 60 -8.62 12.23 2.48
CA THR A 60 -7.46 11.33 2.61
C THR A 60 -7.64 10.36 3.77
N LEU A 61 -7.21 9.12 3.60
CA LEU A 61 -7.28 8.07 4.61
C LEU A 61 -6.33 8.36 5.79
N ASP A 62 -6.88 8.32 7.00
CA ASP A 62 -6.14 8.23 8.25
C ASP A 62 -5.69 6.78 8.47
N ARG A 63 -4.46 6.51 8.01
CA ARG A 63 -3.86 5.19 8.08
C ARG A 63 -3.61 4.74 9.51
N GLY A 64 -3.38 5.67 10.44
CA GLY A 64 -3.17 5.35 11.85
C GLY A 64 -4.44 4.81 12.49
N LYS A 65 -5.58 5.44 12.22
CA LYS A 65 -6.89 4.94 12.66
C LYS A 65 -7.22 3.59 12.05
N LEU A 66 -7.07 3.45 10.73
CA LEU A 66 -7.36 2.17 10.07
C LEU A 66 -6.45 1.05 10.58
N ALA A 67 -5.15 1.31 10.72
CA ALA A 67 -4.20 0.33 11.26
C ALA A 67 -4.56 -0.05 12.70
N SER A 68 -4.88 0.93 13.56
CA SER A 68 -5.28 0.66 14.94
C SER A 68 -6.53 -0.22 15.01
N LEU A 69 -7.47 -0.07 14.08
CA LEU A 69 -8.68 -0.90 14.05
C LEU A 69 -8.38 -2.31 13.51
N VAL A 70 -7.65 -2.41 12.39
CA VAL A 70 -7.36 -3.68 11.72
C VAL A 70 -6.39 -4.56 12.53
N PHE A 71 -5.36 -3.98 13.15
CA PHE A 71 -4.39 -4.76 13.92
C PHE A 71 -4.86 -5.11 15.34
N ASN A 72 -5.87 -4.41 15.88
CA ASN A 72 -6.44 -4.73 17.20
C ASN A 72 -7.66 -5.68 17.12
N ASN A 73 -8.18 -5.97 15.93
CA ASN A 73 -9.31 -6.89 15.75
C ASN A 73 -9.11 -7.75 14.49
N PRO A 74 -8.21 -8.76 14.56
CA PRO A 74 -7.79 -9.58 13.41
C PRO A 74 -8.89 -10.49 12.86
#